data_AF-A0AAX2QYW3-F1
#
_entry.id   AF-A0AAX2QYW3-F1
#
_cell.length_a   1.000
_cell.length_b   1.000
_cell.length_c   1.000
_cell.angle_alpha   90.00
_cell.angle_beta   90.00
_cell.angle_gamma   90.00
#
_symmetry.space_group_name_H-M   'P 1'
#
loop_
_entity.id
_entity.type
_entity.pdbx_description
1 polymer ?
#
loop_
_entity_poly.entity_id
_entity_poly.type
_entity_poly.pdbx_seq_one_letter_code
_entity_poly.pdbx_strand_id
1 'polypeptide(L)'
;MSGNAGSATKLQTARTINGTSFNGTANITTANWGTTRSIYIQDATATNTSSAVSVNGGGNAYLKLPTNIKVGTLTATGEVTAYSDIRLKTDIQPLENRGYIKPVTYKKDGKDSIGFIAQEVRELYPELVIEDNTEDKYLSVNYAQYVAVLQAQIIDLKKEIDELKNIKTK
;
A
#
# COMPACT_ATOMS: atom_id res chain seq x y z
N MET A 1 1.64 63.05 34.15
CA MET A 1 2.12 61.78 33.58
C MET A 1 2.90 62.10 32.30
N SER A 2 4.24 62.12 32.33
CA SER A 2 5.06 62.22 31.11
C SER A 2 5.78 60.90 30.91
N GLY A 3 5.18 59.99 30.15
CA GLY A 3 5.79 58.72 29.78
C GLY A 3 5.75 58.55 28.27
N ASN A 4 6.81 57.97 27.70
CA ASN A 4 7.00 57.73 26.26
C ASN A 4 5.99 56.74 25.63
N ALA A 5 4.91 56.38 26.34
CA ALA A 5 3.91 55.43 25.88
C ALA A 5 3.23 55.89 24.58
N GLY A 6 3.00 57.20 24.41
CA GLY A 6 2.33 57.75 23.23
C GLY A 6 3.16 57.71 21.93
N SER A 7 4.47 57.47 22.02
CA SER A 7 5.39 57.46 20.87
C SER A 7 6.13 56.12 20.68
N ALA A 8 5.83 55.10 21.47
CA ALA A 8 6.53 53.82 21.43
C ALA A 8 6.08 52.97 20.22
N THR A 9 6.96 52.80 19.23
CA THR A 9 6.70 52.01 18.02
C THR A 9 7.45 50.68 17.96
N LYS A 10 8.30 50.39 18.96
CA LYS A 10 9.06 49.14 19.08
C LYS A 10 9.36 48.74 20.52
N LEU A 11 9.57 47.46 20.78
CA LEU A 11 10.05 46.92 22.05
C LEU A 11 11.50 47.37 22.31
N GLN A 12 11.77 47.89 23.52
CA GLN A 12 13.11 48.30 23.95
C GLN A 12 14.11 47.14 23.92
N THR A 13 13.67 45.95 24.33
CA THR A 13 14.43 44.72 24.20
C THR A 13 13.59 43.75 23.39
N ALA A 14 14.09 43.39 22.20
CA ALA A 14 13.44 42.39 21.36
C ALA A 14 13.25 41.08 22.15
N ARG A 15 12.20 40.34 21.81
CA ARG A 15 11.92 39.02 22.36
C ARG A 15 12.08 38.00 21.25
N THR A 16 12.59 36.82 21.59
CA THR A 16 12.65 35.71 20.65
C THR A 16 11.32 34.98 20.67
N ILE A 17 10.60 34.98 19.55
CA ILE A 17 9.34 34.24 19.36
C ILE A 17 9.61 33.11 18.37
N ASN A 18 9.61 31.87 18.86
CA ASN A 18 9.85 30.67 18.04
C ASN A 18 11.10 30.79 17.13
N GLY A 19 12.21 31.27 17.70
CA GLY A 19 13.48 31.48 17.01
C GLY A 19 13.62 32.80 16.26
N THR A 20 12.56 33.60 16.09
CA THR A 20 12.61 34.90 15.40
C THR A 20 12.70 36.05 16.40
N SER A 21 13.69 36.93 16.26
CA SER A 21 13.76 38.19 17.03
C SER A 21 12.62 39.12 16.62
N PHE A 22 11.80 39.52 17.59
CA PHE A 22 10.65 40.38 17.37
C PHE A 22 10.70 41.60 18.28
N ASN A 23 10.52 42.77 17.66
CA ASN A 23 10.48 44.06 18.34
C ASN A 23 9.21 44.86 18.03
N GLY A 24 8.23 44.29 17.34
CA GLY A 24 6.96 44.97 17.03
C GLY A 24 6.94 45.86 15.79
N THR A 25 8.06 46.08 15.08
CA THR A 25 8.08 47.01 13.93
C THR A 25 7.62 46.41 12.62
N ALA A 26 7.45 45.09 12.53
CA ALA A 26 7.00 44.37 11.34
C ALA A 26 6.22 43.11 11.76
N ASN A 27 5.51 42.47 10.82
CA ASN A 27 4.86 41.19 11.06
C ASN A 27 5.90 40.11 11.45
N ILE A 28 5.46 39.16 12.27
CA ILE A 28 6.30 38.03 12.70
C ILE A 28 6.22 36.93 11.64
N THR A 29 7.36 36.58 11.05
CA THR A 29 7.55 35.33 10.29
C THR A 29 8.43 34.40 11.10
N THR A 30 7.87 33.30 11.60
CA THR A 30 8.62 32.35 12.46
C THR A 30 9.49 31.39 11.64
N ALA A 31 10.67 31.01 12.13
CA ALA A 31 11.56 30.10 11.39
C ALA A 31 11.01 28.66 11.25
N ASN A 32 10.27 28.20 12.27
CA ASN A 32 9.81 26.81 12.33
C ASN A 32 8.46 26.61 11.63
N TRP A 33 7.58 27.62 11.65
CA TRP A 33 6.19 27.54 11.14
C TRP A 33 5.77 28.74 10.28
N GLY A 34 6.67 29.69 9.99
CA GLY A 34 6.36 30.91 9.23
C GLY A 34 6.45 30.75 7.71
N THR A 35 6.68 29.54 7.21
CA THR A 35 6.59 29.19 5.79
C THR A 35 5.78 27.91 5.63
N THR A 36 5.00 27.82 4.57
CA THR A 36 4.24 26.60 4.23
C THR A 36 5.19 25.42 4.09
N ARG A 37 5.01 24.39 4.92
CA ARG A 37 5.69 23.10 4.77
C ARG A 37 4.73 22.11 4.13
N SER A 38 5.26 21.34 3.19
CA SER A 38 4.53 20.20 2.62
C SER A 38 4.84 18.95 3.45
N ILE A 39 3.79 18.25 3.86
CA ILE A 39 3.88 16.96 4.53
C ILE A 39 3.49 15.86 3.53
N TYR A 40 4.18 14.73 3.61
CA TYR A 40 4.00 13.57 2.72
C TYR A 40 3.82 12.31 3.56
N ILE A 41 3.12 11.31 3.01
CA ILE A 41 3.23 9.92 3.45
C ILE A 41 4.13 9.20 2.45
N GLN A 42 5.13 8.50 2.98
CA GLN A 42 6.04 7.68 2.21
C GLN A 42 5.93 6.24 2.70
N ASP A 43 5.96 5.28 1.78
CA ASP A 43 5.89 3.86 2.12
C ASP A 43 7.15 3.36 2.85
N ALA A 44 7.13 2.13 3.36
CA ALA A 44 8.21 1.60 4.20
C ALA A 44 9.56 1.50 3.48
N THR A 45 9.56 1.56 2.15
CA THR A 45 10.75 1.42 1.30
C THR A 45 11.18 2.73 0.66
N ALA A 46 10.49 3.83 0.94
CA ALA A 46 10.68 5.12 0.27
C ALA A 46 10.47 5.13 -1.25
N THR A 47 9.86 4.08 -1.82
CA THR A 47 9.66 3.95 -3.26
C THR A 47 8.41 4.70 -3.72
N ASN A 48 7.37 4.73 -2.89
CA ASN A 48 6.11 5.39 -3.20
C ASN A 48 5.86 6.53 -2.20
N THR A 49 5.58 7.72 -2.73
CA THR A 49 5.30 8.93 -1.94
C THR A 49 3.97 9.54 -2.36
N SER A 50 3.15 9.95 -1.39
CA SER A 50 1.87 10.62 -1.64
C SER A 50 2.06 11.99 -2.30
N SER A 51 0.97 12.59 -2.75
CA SER A 51 0.98 14.02 -3.08
C SER A 51 1.30 14.86 -1.83
N ALA A 52 1.99 15.99 -2.05
CA ALA A 52 2.29 16.98 -1.03
C ALA A 52 1.01 17.56 -0.41
N VAL A 53 0.96 17.67 0.91
CA VAL A 53 -0.11 18.37 1.63
C VAL A 53 0.46 19.58 2.35
N SER A 54 0.05 20.78 1.93
CA SER A 54 0.39 22.03 2.59
C SER A 54 -0.36 22.14 3.92
N VAL A 55 0.37 22.26 5.02
CA VAL A 55 -0.22 22.48 6.36
C VAL A 55 0.18 23.88 6.86
N ASN A 56 -0.83 24.72 7.11
CA ASN A 56 -0.65 26.13 7.55
C ASN A 56 -1.36 26.44 8.88
N GLY A 57 -1.89 25.42 9.57
CA GLY A 57 -2.53 25.57 10.89
C GLY A 57 -3.93 26.19 10.89
N GLY A 58 -4.52 26.51 9.73
CA GLY A 58 -5.85 27.11 9.62
C GLY A 58 -7.04 26.14 9.65
N GLY A 59 -6.78 24.83 9.60
CA GLY A 59 -7.81 23.80 9.57
C GLY A 59 -7.27 22.37 9.45
N ASN A 60 -8.17 21.40 9.32
CA ASN A 60 -7.82 19.99 9.16
C ASN A 60 -7.16 19.74 7.80
N ALA A 61 -6.14 18.88 7.79
CA ALA A 61 -5.47 18.40 6.58
C ALA A 61 -5.54 16.88 6.53
N TYR A 62 -5.82 16.32 5.35
CA TYR A 62 -5.86 14.88 5.12
C TYR A 62 -4.63 14.44 4.34
N LEU A 63 -3.87 13.52 4.92
CA LEU A 63 -2.75 12.90 4.23
C LEU A 63 -3.24 11.62 3.57
N LYS A 64 -3.20 11.60 2.23
CA LYS A 64 -3.58 10.41 1.46
C LYS A 64 -2.40 9.45 1.39
N LEU A 65 -2.68 8.16 1.39
CA LEU A 65 -1.69 7.17 1.04
C LEU A 65 -1.31 7.30 -0.45
N PRO A 66 -0.08 6.92 -0.85
CA PRO A 66 0.23 6.74 -2.26
C PRO A 66 -0.63 5.62 -2.87
N THR A 67 -0.80 5.64 -4.19
CA THR A 67 -1.63 4.65 -4.92
C THR A 67 -1.09 3.23 -4.80
N ASN A 68 0.24 3.09 -4.69
CA ASN A 68 0.92 1.84 -4.37
C ASN A 68 1.62 1.99 -3.02
N ILE A 69 1.61 0.95 -2.20
CA ILE A 69 2.23 0.96 -0.88
C ILE A 69 3.01 -0.33 -0.69
N LYS A 70 4.31 -0.24 -0.43
CA LYS A 70 5.09 -1.37 0.11
C LYS A 70 5.04 -1.34 1.63
N VAL A 71 4.60 -2.45 2.22
CA VAL A 71 4.51 -2.65 3.67
C VAL A 71 5.20 -3.97 4.06
N GLY A 72 5.73 -4.05 5.27
CA GLY A 72 6.27 -5.31 5.80
C GLY A 72 5.15 -6.29 6.17
N THR A 73 4.20 -5.84 6.98
CA THR A 73 3.03 -6.62 7.40
C THR A 73 1.77 -5.77 7.24
N LEU A 74 0.71 -6.35 6.67
CA LEU A 74 -0.63 -5.77 6.62
C LEU A 74 -1.56 -6.57 7.52
N THR A 75 -2.22 -5.91 8.47
CA THR A 75 -3.27 -6.50 9.30
C THR A 75 -4.56 -5.73 9.09
N ALA A 76 -5.59 -6.40 8.58
CA ALA A 76 -6.92 -5.84 8.39
C ALA A 76 -7.87 -6.40 9.46
N THR A 77 -8.63 -5.53 10.11
CA THR A 77 -9.67 -5.92 11.09
C THR A 77 -11.03 -6.17 10.43
N GLY A 78 -11.16 -5.86 9.14
CA GLY A 78 -12.33 -6.11 8.32
C GLY A 78 -11.98 -6.88 7.04
N GLU A 79 -12.81 -6.74 6.02
CA GLU A 79 -12.67 -7.45 4.76
C GLU A 79 -11.55 -6.87 3.87
N VAL A 80 -10.90 -7.74 3.10
CA VAL A 80 -9.98 -7.36 2.01
C VAL A 80 -10.68 -7.70 0.70
N THR A 81 -11.06 -6.68 -0.06
CA THR A 81 -11.76 -6.84 -1.35
C THR A 81 -10.94 -6.24 -2.48
N ALA A 82 -11.08 -6.82 -3.67
CA ALA A 82 -10.48 -6.33 -4.90
C ALA A 82 -11.58 -6.14 -5.96
N TYR A 83 -11.44 -5.12 -6.80
CA TYR A 83 -12.41 -4.88 -7.86
C TYR A 83 -12.44 -6.07 -8.84
N SER A 84 -13.64 -6.60 -9.10
CA SER A 84 -13.86 -7.75 -9.99
C SER A 84 -15.00 -7.51 -11.01
N ASP A 85 -15.50 -6.28 -11.09
CA ASP A 85 -16.59 -5.85 -11.97
C ASP A 85 -16.29 -6.13 -13.45
N ILE A 86 -17.28 -6.65 -14.18
CA ILE A 86 -17.13 -7.01 -15.60
C ILE A 86 -16.77 -5.80 -16.48
N ARG A 87 -17.17 -4.58 -16.12
CA ARG A 87 -16.85 -3.36 -16.87
C ARG A 87 -15.38 -2.99 -16.81
N LEU A 88 -14.63 -3.59 -15.89
CA LEU A 88 -13.18 -3.43 -15.75
C LEU A 88 -12.40 -4.55 -16.47
N LYS A 89 -13.08 -5.40 -17.24
CA LYS A 89 -12.51 -6.60 -17.87
C LYS A 89 -12.82 -6.62 -19.37
N THR A 90 -11.84 -7.06 -20.16
CA THR A 90 -11.98 -7.37 -21.58
C THR A 90 -11.41 -8.76 -21.84
N ASP A 91 -11.65 -9.31 -23.03
CA ASP A 91 -11.06 -10.59 -23.48
C ASP A 91 -11.28 -11.75 -22.50
N ILE A 92 -12.50 -11.84 -21.95
CA ILE A 92 -12.86 -12.82 -20.91
C ILE A 92 -12.93 -14.22 -21.53
N GLN A 93 -12.09 -15.12 -21.05
CA GLN A 93 -12.06 -16.54 -21.43
C GLN A 93 -12.24 -17.43 -20.19
N PRO A 94 -12.78 -18.65 -20.34
CA PRO A 94 -12.75 -19.66 -19.29
C PRO A 94 -11.31 -19.94 -18.83
N LEU A 95 -11.12 -20.18 -17.54
CA LEU A 95 -9.84 -20.59 -16.98
C LEU A 95 -9.74 -22.11 -17.02
N GLU A 96 -8.90 -22.63 -17.90
CA GLU A 96 -8.59 -24.05 -18.00
C GLU A 96 -7.53 -24.46 -16.97
N ASN A 97 -7.65 -25.67 -16.43
CA ASN A 97 -6.65 -26.24 -15.55
C ASN A 97 -5.36 -26.56 -16.33
N ARG A 98 -4.28 -25.87 -15.98
CA ARG A 98 -2.93 -26.08 -16.53
C ARG A 98 -2.08 -27.04 -15.72
N GLY A 99 -2.67 -27.75 -14.76
CA GLY A 99 -1.98 -28.71 -13.90
C GLY A 99 -1.97 -28.30 -12.43
N TYR A 100 -1.39 -29.18 -11.62
CA TYR A 100 -1.40 -29.08 -10.16
C TYR A 100 -0.10 -28.48 -9.63
N ILE A 101 -0.23 -27.43 -8.83
CA ILE A 101 0.89 -26.84 -8.08
C ILE A 101 0.98 -27.56 -6.73
N LYS A 102 2.19 -27.95 -6.34
CA LYS A 102 2.43 -28.66 -5.08
C LYS A 102 2.57 -27.65 -3.94
N PRO A 103 1.71 -27.69 -2.90
CA PRO A 103 1.96 -26.93 -1.69
C PRO A 103 3.16 -27.50 -0.93
N VAL A 104 3.92 -26.63 -0.28
CA VAL A 104 5.11 -26.97 0.50
C VAL A 104 5.03 -26.40 1.91
N THR A 105 5.70 -27.06 2.84
CA THR A 105 6.03 -26.51 4.16
C THR A 105 7.48 -26.03 4.14
N TYR A 106 7.77 -24.92 4.80
CA TYR A 106 9.10 -24.33 4.83
C TYR A 106 9.30 -23.49 6.09
N LYS A 107 10.55 -23.08 6.34
CA LYS A 107 10.89 -22.16 7.42
C LYS A 107 11.32 -20.82 6.85
N LYS A 108 10.68 -19.74 7.28
CA LYS A 108 11.05 -18.36 6.92
C LYS A 108 11.17 -17.53 8.18
N ASP A 109 12.29 -16.82 8.33
CA ASP A 109 12.60 -15.98 9.51
C ASP A 109 12.43 -16.75 10.84
N GLY A 110 12.83 -18.02 10.84
CA GLY A 110 12.73 -18.91 11.99
C GLY A 110 11.33 -19.47 12.29
N LYS A 111 10.31 -19.15 11.48
CA LYS A 111 8.93 -19.61 11.67
C LYS A 111 8.56 -20.67 10.64
N ASP A 112 7.94 -21.76 11.11
CA ASP A 112 7.36 -22.76 10.24
C ASP A 112 6.15 -22.15 9.51
N SER A 113 6.10 -22.35 8.20
CA SER A 113 5.16 -21.72 7.28
C SER A 113 4.72 -22.72 6.22
N ILE A 114 3.60 -22.43 5.57
CA ILE A 114 3.06 -23.19 4.45
C ILE A 114 2.83 -22.25 3.26
N GLY A 115 2.96 -22.76 2.05
CA GLY A 115 2.74 -21.97 0.85
C GLY A 115 3.19 -22.69 -0.41
N PHE A 116 3.68 -21.92 -1.37
CA PHE A 116 4.12 -22.41 -2.68
C PHE A 116 5.51 -21.88 -3.03
N ILE A 117 6.21 -22.61 -3.89
CA ILE A 117 7.42 -22.13 -4.54
C ILE A 117 6.99 -21.30 -5.76
N ALA A 118 7.31 -20.00 -5.76
CA ALA A 118 6.87 -19.07 -6.80
C ALA A 118 7.35 -19.47 -8.21
N GLN A 119 8.51 -20.10 -8.31
CA GLN A 119 9.08 -20.60 -9.56
C GLN A 119 8.22 -21.73 -10.15
N GLU A 120 7.75 -22.67 -9.33
CA GLU A 120 6.87 -23.75 -9.77
C GLU A 120 5.48 -23.22 -10.17
N VAL A 121 4.97 -22.22 -9.44
CA VAL A 121 3.73 -21.54 -9.82
C VAL A 121 3.87 -20.88 -11.19
N ARG A 122 5.02 -20.24 -11.46
CA ARG A 122 5.28 -19.51 -12.70
C ARG A 122 5.27 -20.41 -13.93
N GLU A 123 5.68 -21.68 -13.80
CA GLU A 123 5.68 -22.64 -14.92
C GLU A 123 4.27 -22.92 -15.44
N LEU A 124 3.26 -22.96 -14.56
CA LEU A 124 1.88 -23.29 -14.93
C LEU A 124 0.98 -22.05 -15.05
N TYR A 125 1.13 -21.10 -14.12
CA TYR A 125 0.31 -19.90 -13.97
C TYR A 125 1.20 -18.65 -13.79
N PRO A 126 1.96 -18.23 -14.83
CA PRO A 126 2.89 -17.11 -14.75
C PRO A 126 2.23 -15.80 -14.31
N GLU A 127 0.96 -15.59 -14.64
CA GLU A 127 0.20 -14.40 -14.26
C GLU A 127 -0.02 -14.24 -12.74
N LEU A 128 0.14 -15.32 -11.97
CA LEU A 128 0.08 -15.28 -10.51
C LEU A 128 1.40 -14.84 -9.87
N VAL A 129 2.49 -14.73 -10.64
CA VAL A 129 3.82 -14.49 -10.07
C VAL A 129 4.32 -13.11 -10.43
N ILE A 130 4.51 -12.29 -9.41
CA ILE A 130 5.03 -10.93 -9.55
C ILE A 130 6.52 -10.96 -9.20
N GLU A 131 7.35 -10.50 -10.13
CA GLU A 131 8.77 -10.23 -9.93
C GLU A 131 8.95 -8.80 -9.44
N ASP A 132 9.68 -8.61 -8.35
CA ASP A 132 10.00 -7.27 -7.88
C ASP A 132 11.22 -6.67 -8.60
N ASN A 133 11.44 -5.38 -8.40
CA ASN A 133 12.55 -4.64 -9.00
C ASN A 133 13.81 -4.65 -8.10
N THR A 134 13.94 -5.60 -7.17
CA THR A 134 15.18 -5.71 -6.38
C THR A 134 16.31 -6.26 -7.25
N GLU A 135 17.56 -6.09 -6.82
CA GLU A 135 18.72 -6.65 -7.53
C GLU A 135 18.60 -8.17 -7.70
N ASP A 136 18.14 -8.85 -6.65
CA ASP A 136 17.91 -10.29 -6.63
C ASP A 136 16.63 -10.74 -7.36
N LYS A 137 15.77 -9.79 -7.76
CA LYS A 137 14.48 -10.02 -8.45
C LYS A 137 13.62 -11.08 -7.76
N TYR A 138 13.28 -10.83 -6.50
CA TYR A 138 12.47 -11.78 -5.74
C TYR A 138 11.09 -11.98 -6.38
N LEU A 139 10.62 -13.22 -6.33
CA LEU A 139 9.31 -13.61 -6.85
C LEU A 139 8.29 -13.70 -5.73
N SER A 140 7.08 -13.23 -5.98
CA SER A 140 5.94 -13.30 -5.06
C SER A 140 4.72 -13.87 -5.76
N VAL A 141 3.83 -14.52 -5.00
CA VAL A 141 2.62 -15.16 -5.53
C VAL A 141 1.38 -14.37 -5.15
N ASN A 142 0.49 -14.14 -6.12
CA ASN A 142 -0.83 -13.57 -5.92
C ASN A 142 -1.81 -14.63 -5.39
N TYR A 143 -1.78 -14.86 -4.08
CA TYR A 143 -2.65 -15.82 -3.40
C TYR A 143 -4.14 -15.52 -3.58
N ALA A 144 -4.54 -14.25 -3.75
CA ALA A 144 -5.94 -13.88 -3.95
C ALA A 144 -6.47 -14.39 -5.29
N GLN A 145 -5.69 -14.27 -6.37
CA GLN A 145 -6.06 -14.80 -7.68
C GLN A 145 -5.89 -16.32 -7.78
N TYR A 146 -4.99 -16.92 -6.99
CA TYR A 146 -4.82 -18.38 -6.94
C TYR A 146 -6.12 -19.12 -6.56
N VAL A 147 -7.03 -18.48 -5.82
CA VAL A 147 -8.36 -19.03 -5.52
C VAL A 147 -9.15 -19.37 -6.80
N ALA A 148 -9.01 -18.58 -7.88
CA ALA A 148 -9.66 -18.88 -9.15
C ALA A 148 -9.08 -20.14 -9.81
N VAL A 149 -7.77 -20.37 -9.69
CA VAL A 149 -7.11 -21.59 -10.16
C VAL A 149 -7.63 -22.81 -9.40
N LEU A 150 -7.75 -22.71 -8.07
CA LEU A 150 -8.35 -23.77 -7.25
C LEU A 150 -9.79 -24.08 -7.68
N GLN A 151 -10.59 -23.06 -7.99
CA GLN A 151 -11.95 -23.25 -8.47
C GLN A 151 -12.00 -23.95 -9.84
N ALA A 152 -11.09 -23.61 -10.76
CA ALA A 152 -10.97 -24.30 -12.05
C ALA A 152 -10.64 -25.78 -11.87
N GLN A 153 -9.67 -26.11 -10.99
CA GLN A 153 -9.33 -27.50 -10.67
C GLN A 153 -10.53 -28.27 -10.06
N ILE A 154 -11.33 -27.63 -9.21
CA ILE A 154 -12.54 -28.26 -8.63
C ILE A 154 -13.59 -28.53 -9.71
N ILE A 155 -13.77 -27.62 -10.67
CA ILE A 155 -14.70 -27.80 -11.79
C ILE A 155 -14.27 -29.01 -12.64
N ASP A 156 -12.98 -29.13 -12.95
CA ASP A 156 -12.46 -30.26 -13.71
C ASP A 156 -12.60 -31.58 -12.97
N LEU A 157 -12.24 -31.62 -11.68
CA LEU A 157 -12.44 -32.80 -10.84
C LEU A 157 -13.92 -33.21 -10.78
N LYS A 158 -14.84 -32.24 -10.73
CA LYS A 158 -16.28 -32.51 -10.74
C LYS A 158 -16.72 -33.14 -12.06
N LYS A 159 -16.20 -32.65 -13.19
CA LYS A 159 -16.47 -33.22 -14.52
C LYS A 159 -16.00 -34.67 -14.61
N GLU A 160 -14.77 -34.97 -14.18
CA GLU A 160 -14.23 -36.33 -14.16
C GLU A 160 -15.10 -37.27 -13.30
N ILE A 161 -15.55 -36.81 -12.13
CA ILE A 161 -16.43 -37.60 -11.26
C ILE A 161 -17.75 -37.92 -11.95
N ASP A 162 -18.35 -36.96 -12.64
CA ASP A 162 -19.64 -37.14 -13.31
C ASP A 162 -19.51 -38.10 -14.51
N GLU A 163 -18.41 -38.03 -15.26
CA GLU A 163 -18.07 -39.00 -16.30
C GLU A 163 -17.91 -40.40 -15.73
N LEU A 164 -17.16 -40.57 -14.63
CA LEU A 164 -16.97 -41.85 -13.94
C LEU A 164 -18.28 -42.44 -13.41
N LYS A 165 -19.18 -41.63 -12.87
CA LYS A 165 -20.51 -42.08 -12.40
C LYS A 165 -21.40 -42.54 -13.55
N ASN A 166 -21.38 -41.82 -14.67
CA ASN A 166 -22.16 -42.19 -15.85
C ASN A 166 -21.70 -43.53 -16.45
N ILE A 167 -20.40 -43.82 -16.39
CA ILE A 167 -19.86 -45.13 -16.81
C ILE A 167 -20.37 -46.25 -15.89
N LYS A 168 -20.39 -46.05 -14.56
CA LYS A 168 -20.85 -47.08 -13.61
C LYS A 168 -22.36 -47.38 -13.67
N THR A 169 -23.14 -46.52 -14.31
CA THR A 169 -24.61 -46.65 -14.39
C THR A 169 -25.05 -47.27 -15.72
N LYS A 170 -24.11 -47.52 -16.64
CA LYS A 170 -24.31 -48.28 -17.89
C LYS A 170 -23.79 -49.70 -17.73
#